data_AF-A0AAN8GJ66-F1
#
_entry.id   AF-A0AAN8GJ66-F1
#
_cell.length_a   1.000
_cell.length_b   1.000
_cell.length_c   1.000
_cell.angle_alpha   90.00
_cell.angle_beta   90.00
_cell.angle_gamma   90.00
#
_symmetry.space_group_name_H-M   'P 1'
#
loop_
_entity.id
_entity.type
_entity.pdbx_description
1 polymer ?
#
loop_
_entity_poly.entity_id
_entity_poly.type
_entity_poly.pdbx_seq_one_letter_code
_entity_poly.pdbx_strand_id
1 'polypeptide(L)'
;MVSFYSVSYRVLNHPVHTDLRAAHLLYVTSTATDPVGLMEDTLVLAQTKGFDIFFALNVMDNQSFLENLKLSISDKSLHYYLYNWMCPTMSPDKVGLVLPN
;
A
#
# COMPACT_ATOMS: atom_id res chain seq x y z
N MET A 1 -1.91 -14.75 3.18
CA MET A 1 -3.14 -13.94 3.22
C MET A 1 -2.80 -12.51 2.91
N VAL A 2 -3.62 -11.82 2.11
CA VAL A 2 -3.44 -10.40 1.80
C VAL A 2 -4.73 -9.65 2.12
N SER A 3 -4.58 -8.47 2.71
CA SER A 3 -5.68 -7.55 3.00
C SER A 3 -5.37 -6.17 2.42
N PHE A 4 -6.35 -5.57 1.76
CA PHE A 4 -6.30 -4.21 1.24
C PHE A 4 -7.67 -3.54 1.37
N TYR A 5 -7.71 -2.22 1.44
CA TYR A 5 -8.94 -1.43 1.55
C TYR A 5 -9.12 -0.50 0.36
N SER A 6 -10.38 -0.14 0.08
CA SER A 6 -10.75 0.74 -1.03
C SER A 6 -10.79 2.18 -0.58
N VAL A 7 -10.13 3.07 -1.32
CA VAL A 7 -10.26 4.53 -1.17
C VAL A 7 -10.66 5.10 -2.52
N SER A 8 -11.74 5.86 -2.56
CA SER A 8 -12.18 6.57 -3.76
C SER A 8 -11.82 8.04 -3.66
N TYR A 9 -11.07 8.54 -4.63
CA TYR A 9 -10.72 9.94 -4.75
C TYR A 9 -11.57 10.61 -5.82
N ARG A 10 -11.96 11.86 -5.56
CA ARG A 10 -12.62 12.69 -6.56
C ARG A 10 -11.57 13.37 -7.43
N VAL A 11 -11.66 13.16 -8.74
CA VAL A 11 -10.78 13.83 -9.71
C VAL A 11 -11.35 15.23 -9.95
N LEU A 12 -10.52 16.24 -9.68
CA LEU A 12 -10.92 17.64 -9.85
C LEU A 12 -10.59 18.10 -11.28
N ASN A 13 -11.54 18.83 -11.89
CA ASN A 13 -11.35 19.53 -13.18
C ASN A 13 -10.92 18.64 -14.35
N HIS A 14 -11.38 17.39 -14.42
CA HIS A 14 -11.12 16.50 -15.55
C HIS A 14 -12.41 16.23 -16.35
N PRO A 15 -12.41 16.36 -17.69
CA PRO A 15 -13.64 16.34 -18.50
C PRO A 15 -14.26 14.94 -18.69
N VAL A 16 -13.46 13.88 -18.54
CA VAL A 16 -13.89 12.48 -18.80
C VAL A 16 -14.00 11.67 -17.51
N HIS A 17 -12.94 11.60 -16.71
CA HIS A 17 -12.89 10.86 -15.45
C HIS A 17 -13.24 11.74 -14.25
N THR A 18 -14.18 11.28 -13.42
CA THR A 18 -14.64 11.99 -12.20
C THR A 18 -14.12 11.38 -10.91
N ASP A 19 -13.79 10.10 -10.94
CA ASP A 19 -13.46 9.30 -9.76
C ASP A 19 -12.23 8.43 -10.06
N LEU A 20 -11.43 8.21 -9.04
CA LEU A 20 -10.25 7.33 -9.06
C LEU A 20 -10.34 6.37 -7.89
N ARG A 21 -10.41 5.07 -8.16
CA ARG A 21 -10.50 4.02 -7.15
C ARG A 21 -9.12 3.45 -6.88
N ALA A 22 -8.63 3.64 -5.66
CA ALA A 22 -7.37 3.12 -5.19
C ALA A 22 -7.58 1.94 -4.24
N ALA A 23 -6.79 0.88 -4.43
CA ALA A 23 -6.63 -0.18 -3.44
C ALA A 23 -5.38 0.11 -2.61
N HIS A 24 -5.52 0.22 -1.29
CA HIS A 24 -4.42 0.45 -0.36
C HIS A 24 -4.08 -0.82 0.39
N LEU A 25 -2.84 -1.26 0.30
CA LEU A 25 -2.34 -2.43 1.00
C LEU A 25 -2.41 -2.21 2.52
N LEU A 26 -3.04 -3.14 3.22
CA LEU A 26 -3.14 -3.13 4.68
C LEU A 26 -2.11 -4.07 5.30
N TYR A 27 -2.23 -5.38 5.06
CA TYR A 27 -1.32 -6.40 5.59
C TYR A 27 -1.11 -7.52 4.59
N VAL A 28 0.12 -8.02 4.54
CA VAL A 28 0.52 -9.21 3.80
C VAL A 28 1.18 -10.15 4.79
N THR A 29 0.71 -11.39 4.84
CA THR A 29 1.35 -12.44 5.64
C THR A 29 1.45 -13.70 4.81
N SER A 30 2.61 -14.35 4.81
CA SER A 30 2.81 -15.61 4.13
C SER A 30 3.72 -16.50 4.96
N THR A 31 3.36 -17.78 5.08
CA THR A 31 4.15 -18.80 5.79
C THR A 31 4.73 -19.86 4.86
N ALA A 32 4.18 -19.98 3.64
CA ALA A 32 4.53 -21.06 2.71
C ALA A 32 4.80 -20.57 1.27
N THR A 33 4.23 -19.42 0.88
CA THR A 33 4.31 -18.88 -0.49
C THR A 33 5.25 -17.69 -0.54
N ASP A 34 5.95 -17.53 -1.66
CA ASP A 34 6.76 -16.34 -1.89
C ASP A 34 5.89 -15.06 -1.87
N PRO A 35 6.28 -14.01 -1.11
CA PRO A 35 5.51 -12.76 -1.02
C PRO A 35 5.34 -12.04 -2.36
N VAL A 36 6.29 -12.17 -3.30
CA VAL A 36 6.21 -11.50 -4.60
C VAL A 36 5.06 -12.10 -5.41
N GLY A 37 5.04 -13.43 -5.56
CA GLY A 37 3.96 -14.11 -6.29
C GLY A 37 2.57 -13.87 -5.69
N LEU A 38 2.49 -13.85 -4.34
CA LEU A 38 1.24 -13.53 -3.65
C LEU A 38 0.76 -12.10 -3.94
N MET A 39 1.68 -11.15 -4.06
CA MET A 39 1.36 -9.77 -4.39
C MET A 39 1.04 -9.57 -5.88
N GLU A 40 1.65 -10.34 -6.80
CA GLU A 40 1.25 -10.38 -8.21
C GLU A 40 -0.23 -10.77 -8.36
N ASP A 41 -0.63 -11.88 -7.73
CA ASP A 41 -2.03 -12.33 -7.73
C ASP A 41 -2.96 -11.28 -7.13
N THR A 42 -2.50 -10.56 -6.11
CA THR A 42 -3.26 -9.47 -5.48
C THR A 42 -3.46 -8.29 -6.42
N LEU A 43 -2.45 -7.92 -7.22
CA LEU A 43 -2.57 -6.85 -8.22
C LEU A 43 -3.56 -7.23 -9.33
N VAL A 44 -3.53 -8.48 -9.79
CA VAL A 44 -4.52 -9.01 -10.75
C VAL A 44 -5.93 -8.98 -10.14
N LEU A 45 -6.06 -9.38 -8.87
CA LEU A 45 -7.34 -9.32 -8.16
C LEU A 45 -7.85 -7.88 -7.99
N ALA A 46 -6.98 -6.92 -7.74
CA ALA A 46 -7.36 -5.51 -7.65
C ALA A 46 -7.83 -4.98 -9.01
N GLN A 47 -7.10 -5.29 -10.09
CA GLN A 47 -7.48 -4.89 -11.44
C GLN A 47 -8.85 -5.47 -11.84
N THR A 48 -9.09 -6.76 -11.60
CA THR A 48 -10.38 -7.41 -11.90
C THR A 48 -11.55 -6.86 -11.09
N LYS A 49 -11.29 -6.27 -9.91
CA LYS A 49 -12.29 -5.56 -9.09
C LYS A 49 -12.52 -4.10 -9.51
N GLY A 50 -11.84 -3.63 -10.57
CA GLY A 50 -11.99 -2.28 -11.11
C GLY A 50 -11.35 -1.21 -10.25
N PHE A 51 -10.20 -1.52 -9.63
CA PHE A 51 -9.32 -0.51 -9.04
C PHE A 51 -8.38 0.04 -10.11
N ASP A 52 -8.20 1.36 -10.11
CA ASP A 52 -7.38 2.07 -11.09
C ASP A 52 -5.90 2.10 -10.67
N ILE A 53 -5.65 2.20 -9.36
CA ILE A 53 -4.30 2.23 -8.79
C ILE A 53 -4.20 1.33 -7.56
N PHE A 54 -2.99 0.82 -7.33
CA PHE A 54 -2.64 0.07 -6.13
C PHE A 54 -1.55 0.83 -5.36
N PHE A 55 -1.81 1.09 -4.08
CA PHE A 55 -0.90 1.80 -3.19
C PHE A 55 -0.39 0.86 -2.11
N ALA A 56 0.91 0.92 -1.85
CA ALA A 56 1.56 0.15 -0.80
C ALA A 56 2.66 0.99 -0.15
N LEU A 57 2.75 0.92 1.18
CA LEU A 57 3.78 1.59 1.95
C LEU A 57 5.04 0.71 2.03
N ASN A 58 6.22 1.34 2.05
CA ASN A 58 7.51 0.68 2.27
C ASN A 58 7.77 0.36 3.75
N VAL A 59 6.75 -0.13 4.44
CA VAL A 59 6.81 -0.55 5.85
C VAL A 59 6.89 -2.07 5.95
N MET A 60 7.32 -2.59 7.10
CA MET A 60 7.54 -4.03 7.31
C MET A 60 8.47 -4.62 6.22
N ASP A 61 8.20 -5.84 5.77
CA ASP A 61 8.96 -6.54 4.72
C ASP A 61 8.49 -6.17 3.30
N ASN A 62 7.68 -5.12 3.13
CA ASN A 62 7.06 -4.81 1.84
C ASN A 62 8.07 -4.47 0.75
N GLN A 63 9.22 -3.89 1.13
CA GLN A 63 10.25 -3.47 0.17
C GLN A 63 10.68 -4.60 -0.78
N SER A 64 10.70 -5.84 -0.29
CA SER A 64 11.07 -7.03 -1.06
C SER A 64 10.24 -7.22 -2.34
N PHE A 65 8.94 -6.95 -2.31
CA PHE A 65 8.07 -7.09 -3.48
C PHE A 65 7.85 -5.76 -4.21
N LEU A 66 8.01 -4.60 -3.57
CA LEU A 66 7.81 -3.29 -4.21
C LEU A 66 8.76 -3.10 -5.40
N GLU A 67 10.04 -3.48 -5.23
CA GLU A 67 11.06 -3.36 -6.27
C GLU A 67 10.82 -4.34 -7.43
N ASN A 68 10.45 -5.59 -7.11
CA ASN A 68 10.18 -6.63 -8.10
C ASN A 68 8.93 -6.35 -8.94
N LEU A 69 7.88 -5.79 -8.32
CA LEU A 69 6.61 -5.48 -8.98
C LEU A 69 6.59 -4.13 -9.70
N LYS A 70 7.74 -3.45 -9.78
CA LYS A 70 7.90 -2.17 -10.48
C LYS A 70 6.93 -1.09 -9.99
N LEU A 71 6.61 -1.11 -8.70
CA LEU A 71 5.81 -0.05 -8.09
C LEU A 71 6.62 1.25 -8.12
N SER A 72 5.99 2.31 -8.61
CA SER A 72 6.64 3.62 -8.69
C SER A 72 6.61 4.29 -7.32
N ILE A 73 7.76 4.79 -6.88
CA ILE A 73 7.89 5.52 -5.63
C ILE A 73 7.25 6.90 -5.80
N SER A 74 6.32 7.25 -4.90
CA SER A 74 5.75 8.59 -4.86
C SER A 74 6.65 9.55 -4.07
N ASP A 75 6.63 10.83 -4.43
CA ASP A 75 7.31 11.92 -3.70
C ASP A 75 6.63 12.27 -2.35
N LYS A 76 5.59 11.51 -1.96
CA LYS A 76 4.87 11.70 -0.70
C LYS A 76 5.42 10.73 0.36
N SER A 77 5.86 11.28 1.47
CA SER A 77 6.24 10.53 2.67
C SER A 77 5.10 10.52 3.69
N LEU A 78 4.92 9.37 4.36
CA LEU A 78 4.05 9.24 5.52
C LEU A 78 4.92 9.21 6.78
N HIS A 79 4.56 10.02 7.78
CA HIS A 79 5.31 10.15 9.03
C HIS A 79 4.45 9.66 10.20
N TYR A 80 5.05 8.82 11.06
CA TYR A 80 4.41 8.29 12.25
C TYR A 80 4.81 9.12 13.46
N TYR A 81 3.82 9.52 14.26
CA TYR A 81 4.01 10.29 15.49
C TYR A 81 3.33 9.58 16.66
N LEU A 82 3.97 9.63 17.81
CA LEU A 82 3.41 9.13 19.06
C LEU A 82 3.10 10.32 19.98
N TYR A 83 1.91 10.33 20.55
CA TYR A 83 1.53 11.34 21.53
C TYR A 83 1.88 10.86 22.95
N ASN A 84 2.56 11.70 23.72
CA ASN A 84 2.94 11.42 25.11
C ASN A 84 3.77 10.13 25.32
N TRP A 85 4.58 9.76 24.32
CA TRP A 85 5.46 8.59 24.39
C TRP A 85 6.81 8.88 23.74
N MET A 86 7.91 8.56 24.43
CA MET A 86 9.26 8.66 23.87
C MET A 86 9.66 7.37 23.16
N CYS A 87 10.23 7.50 21.96
CA CYS A 87 10.66 6.37 21.14
C CYS A 87 11.95 6.72 20.39
N PRO A 88 12.92 5.80 20.26
CA PRO A 88 14.06 6.01 19.36
C PRO A 88 13.61 6.12 17.91
N THR A 89 14.45 6.70 17.06
CA THR A 89 14.22 6.69 15.61
C THR A 89 14.15 5.25 15.10
N MET A 90 13.08 4.92 14.38
CA MET A 90 12.85 3.62 13.79
C MET A 90 12.91 3.71 12.28
N SER A 91 13.48 2.69 11.65
CA SER A 91 13.45 2.52 10.20
C SER A 91 12.07 1.98 9.76
N PRO A 92 11.61 2.27 8.52
CA PRO A 92 10.28 1.88 8.05
C PRO A 92 9.98 0.38 8.13
N ASP A 93 10.99 -0.47 7.96
CA ASP A 93 10.91 -1.93 8.11
C ASP A 93 10.47 -2.38 9.51
N LYS A 94 10.68 -1.55 10.53
CA LYS A 94 10.25 -1.83 11.92
C LYS A 94 8.87 -1.29 12.25
N VAL A 95 8.20 -0.63 11.30
CA VAL A 95 6.86 -0.10 11.48
C VAL A 95 5.84 -1.15 11.03
N GLY A 96 5.06 -1.66 11.98
CA GLY A 96 3.99 -2.63 11.70
C GLY A 96 2.58 -2.05 11.66
N LEU A 97 2.44 -0.73 11.83
CA LEU A 97 1.13 -0.07 11.87
C LEU A 97 0.83 0.55 10.51
N VAL A 98 -0.26 0.11 9.87
CA VAL A 98 -0.80 0.77 8.68
C VAL A 98 -2.09 1.49 9.07
N LEU A 99 -2.10 2.82 8.89
CA LEU A 99 -3.26 3.65 9.20
C LEU A 99 -4.11 3.84 7.93
N PRO A 100 -5.41 3.47 7.95
CA PRO A 100 -6.33 3.87 6.90
C PRO A 100 -6.58 5.38 6.97
N ASN A 101 -6.46 6.05 5.82
CA ASN A 101 -6.81 7.47 5.66
C ASN A 101 -8.29 7.66 5.33
#